data_AF-A0A9E6A040-F1
#
_entry.id   AF-A0A9E6A040-F1
#
_cell.length_a   1.000
_cell.length_b   1.000
_cell.length_c   1.000
_cell.angle_alpha   90.00
_cell.angle_beta   90.00
_cell.angle_gamma   90.00
#
_symmetry.space_group_name_H-M   'P 1'
#
loop_
_entity.id
_entity.type
_entity.pdbx_description
1 polymer ?
#
loop_
_entity_poly.entity_id
_entity_poly.type
_entity_poly.pdbx_seq_one_letter_code
_entity_poly.pdbx_strand_id
1 'polypeptide(L)' 'MSSTKTRSKRVLETRKVTGAAAVYSLRDCHCKWPIGEPGTAGFRFCGKPSLDGSPYCEAHQMIALRA' A
#
# COMPACT_ATOMS: atom_id res chain seq x y z
N MET A 1 22.27 -28.95 28.96
CA MET A 1 23.13 -29.14 27.77
C MET A 1 22.23 -29.06 26.53
N SER A 2 22.64 -28.26 25.54
CA SER A 2 22.12 -28.17 24.14
C SER A 2 20.73 -27.56 23.96
N SER A 3 20.57 -26.25 23.74
CA SER A 3 20.86 -25.50 22.50
C SER A 3 20.24 -26.11 21.24
N THR A 4 19.10 -25.56 20.78
CA THR A 4 18.86 -25.33 19.34
C THR A 4 18.01 -24.07 19.14
N LYS A 5 18.69 -23.03 18.66
CA LYS A 5 18.20 -21.78 18.09
C LYS A 5 17.56 -22.06 16.73
N THR A 6 16.26 -21.85 16.58
CA THR A 6 15.63 -21.74 15.25
C THR A 6 15.02 -20.36 15.08
N ARG A 7 15.83 -19.48 14.50
CA ARG A 7 15.49 -18.17 13.95
C ARG A 7 14.54 -18.36 12.77
N SER A 8 13.25 -18.48 13.03
CA SER A 8 12.23 -18.60 11.98
C SER A 8 11.56 -17.25 11.74
N LYS A 9 12.15 -16.54 10.77
CA LYS A 9 11.57 -15.39 10.09
C LYS A 9 10.20 -15.81 9.52
N ARG A 10 9.09 -15.40 10.12
CA ARG A 10 7.84 -15.22 9.38
C ARG A 10 7.50 -13.76 9.40
N VAL A 11 7.93 -13.12 8.31
CA VAL A 11 7.25 -12.00 7.67
C VAL A 11 5.75 -12.20 7.90
N LEU A 12 5.16 -11.35 8.74
CA LEU A 12 3.71 -11.24 8.84
C LEU A 12 3.27 -10.49 7.60
N GLU A 13 3.26 -11.29 6.53
CA GLU A 13 2.72 -11.04 5.20
C GLU A 13 1.45 -10.21 5.31
N THR A 14 1.50 -9.03 4.69
CA THR A 14 0.40 -8.15 4.33
C THR A 14 -0.95 -8.87 4.37
N ARG A 15 -1.73 -8.58 5.42
CA ARG A 15 -3.08 -9.13 5.60
C ARG A 15 -3.90 -8.85 4.34
N LYS A 16 -4.25 -9.94 3.67
CA LYS A 16 -5.20 -10.03 2.56
C LYS A 16 -6.49 -9.34 2.97
N VAL A 17 -6.87 -8.26 2.28
CA VAL A 17 -8.19 -7.64 2.47
C VAL A 17 -9.18 -8.45 1.64
N THR A 18 -9.81 -9.43 2.29
CA THR A 18 -10.97 -10.16 1.73
C THR A 18 -12.22 -9.72 2.48
N GLY A 19 -13.23 -9.25 1.74
CA GLY A 19 -14.62 -9.24 2.23
C GLY A 19 -15.22 -7.85 2.45
N ALA A 20 -15.99 -7.42 1.45
CA ALA A 20 -17.24 -6.66 1.50
C ALA A 20 -17.71 -6.09 2.86
N ALA A 21 -17.00 -5.14 3.47
CA ALA A 21 -17.52 -4.33 4.56
C ALA A 21 -17.03 -2.87 4.46
N ALA A 22 -18.01 -1.97 4.37
CA ALA A 22 -17.92 -0.51 4.46
C ALA A 22 -17.26 0.23 3.29
N VAL A 23 -18.11 0.54 2.31
CA VAL A 23 -18.06 1.81 1.56
C VAL A 23 -17.75 2.96 2.54
N TYR A 24 -16.77 3.81 2.19
CA TYR A 24 -16.41 5.06 2.90
C TYR A 24 -15.26 5.04 3.94
N SER A 25 -14.15 4.38 3.65
CA SER A 25 -12.85 4.82 4.21
C SER A 25 -11.71 4.37 3.30
N LEU A 26 -11.53 5.05 2.15
CA LEU A 26 -10.17 5.20 1.61
C LEU A 26 -9.41 6.04 2.65
N ARG A 27 -8.94 5.38 3.71
CA ARG A 27 -8.21 6.00 4.81
C ARG A 27 -7.10 6.83 4.20
N ASP A 28 -6.88 8.01 4.74
CA ASP A 28 -5.89 8.97 4.27
C ASP A 28 -4.48 8.36 4.09
N CYS A 29 -4.25 7.21 4.72
CA CYS A 29 -3.08 6.34 4.62
C CYS A 29 -2.96 5.51 3.32
N HIS A 30 -3.66 5.80 2.21
CA HIS A 30 -3.50 5.05 0.95
C HIS A 30 -3.06 5.93 -0.21
N CYS A 31 -2.14 5.40 -1.02
CA CYS A 31 -1.48 6.08 -2.10
C CYS A 31 -2.48 6.48 -3.18
N LYS A 32 -2.59 7.80 -3.37
CA LYS A 32 -3.54 8.45 -4.29
C LYS A 32 -2.94 8.71 -5.68
N TRP A 33 -1.93 7.93 -6.08
CA TRP A 33 -1.29 8.10 -7.39
C TRP A 33 -2.25 7.62 -8.49
N PRO A 34 -2.60 8.48 -9.47
CA PRO A 34 -3.48 8.10 -10.57
C PRO A 34 -2.76 7.12 -11.49
N ILE A 35 -3.40 6.01 -11.79
CA ILE A 35 -2.93 5.01 -12.74
C ILE A 35 -3.95 4.94 -13.88
N GLY A 36 -3.48 5.23 -15.09
CA GLY A 36 -4.30 5.28 -16.30
C GLY A 36 -4.79 6.69 -16.62
N GLU A 37 -5.50 6.79 -17.75
CA GLU A 37 -6.03 8.05 -18.28
C GLU A 37 -7.39 8.37 -17.66
N PRO A 38 -7.64 9.64 -17.26
CA PRO A 38 -8.93 10.06 -16.76
C PRO A 38 -10.01 9.86 -17.83
N GLY A 39 -11.05 9.09 -17.51
CA GLY A 39 -12.14 8.76 -18.45
C GLY A 39 -12.09 7.35 -19.04
N THR A 40 -11.05 6.57 -18.73
CA THR A 40 -11.02 5.14 -19.07
C THR A 40 -11.55 4.28 -17.93
N ALA A 41 -12.18 3.14 -18.25
CA ALA A 41 -12.63 2.16 -17.25
C ALA A 41 -11.48 1.57 -16.40
N GLY A 42 -10.23 1.78 -16.82
CA GLY A 42 -9.03 1.37 -16.09
C GLY A 42 -8.50 2.42 -15.10
N PHE A 43 -9.11 3.61 -15.03
CA PHE A 43 -8.65 4.65 -14.12
C PHE A 43 -8.82 4.21 -12.66
N ARG A 44 -7.70 4.13 -11.95
CA ARG A 44 -7.65 3.70 -10.55
C ARG A 44 -6.51 4.39 -9.81
N PHE A 45 -6.61 4.42 -8.50
CA PHE A 45 -5.50 4.85 -7.64
C PHE A 45 -4.65 3.65 -7.21
N CYS A 46 -3.37 3.89 -6.93
CA CYS A 46 -2.42 2.85 -6.54
C CYS A 46 -2.90 1.97 -5.37
N GLY A 47 -3.49 2.57 -4.32
CA GLY A 47 -4.07 1.83 -3.18
C GLY A 47 -3.04 1.16 -2.26
N LYS A 48 -1.74 1.32 -2.51
CA LYS A 48 -0.67 0.95 -1.57
C LYS A 48 -0.71 1.81 -0.30
N PRO A 49 -0.14 1.39 0.83
CA PRO A 49 -0.04 2.27 2.00
C PRO A 49 0.75 3.53 1.64
N SER A 50 0.19 4.69 1.97
CA SER A 50 0.88 5.97 1.93
C SER A 50 1.98 6.01 2.98
N LEU A 51 3.02 6.79 2.70
CA LEU A 51 4.02 7.15 3.70
C LEU A 51 3.44 8.17 4.68
N ASP A 52 3.97 8.16 5.90
CA ASP A 52 3.61 9.15 6.91
C ASP A 52 4.02 10.55 6.43
N GLY A 53 3.08 11.50 6.43
CA GLY A 53 3.29 12.84 5.90
C GLY A 53 3.23 12.98 4.36
N SER A 54 2.86 11.93 3.62
CA SER A 54 2.67 12.01 2.17
C SER A 54 1.36 11.33 1.71
N PRO A 55 0.66 11.85 0.68
CA PRO A 55 -0.47 11.17 0.06
C PRO A 55 -0.08 9.98 -0.84
N TYR A 56 1.21 9.67 -0.97
CA TYR A 56 1.73 8.63 -1.87
C TYR A 56 2.59 7.60 -1.13
N CYS A 57 2.74 6.41 -1.73
CA CYS A 57 3.70 5.41 -1.26
C CYS A 57 5.12 5.80 -1.70
N GLU A 58 6.16 5.19 -1.11
CA GLU A 58 7.57 5.49 -1.38
C GLU A 58 7.91 5.58 -2.87
N ALA A 59 7.45 4.61 -3.66
CA ALA A 59 7.69 4.59 -5.10
C ALA A 59 7.08 5.80 -5.83
N HIS A 60 5.82 6.15 -5.52
CA HIS A 60 5.12 7.26 -6.18
C HIS A 60 5.49 8.62 -5.61
N GLN A 61 5.87 8.70 -4.32
CA GLN A 61 6.43 9.90 -3.73
C GLN A 61 7.72 10.29 -4.44
N MET A 62 8.59 9.32 -4.73
CA MET A 62 9.79 9.58 -5.53
C MET A 62 9.48 10.04 -6.94
N ILE A 63 8.37 9.60 -7.57
CA ILE A 63 7.94 10.10 -8.89
C ILE A 63 7.38 11.53 -8.80
N ALA A 64 6.58 11.82 -7.77
CA ALA A 64 6.02 13.14 -7.53
C ALA A 64 7.09 14.20 -7.23
N LEU A 65 8.12 13.84 -6.46
CA LEU A 65 9.20 14.75 -6.04
C LEU A 65 10.14 15.17 -7.17
N ARG A 66 10.17 14.43 -8.28
CA ARG A 66 11.10 14.65 -9.40
C ARG A 66 10.41 15.27 -10.63
N ALA A 67 9.17 15.74 -10.46
CA ALA A 67 8.41 16.47 -11.47
C ALA A 67 8.58 17.98 -11.25
#